data_AF-A0A1S9BTA6-F1
#
_entry.id   AF-A0A1S9BTA6-F1
#
_cell.length_a   1.000
_cell.length_b   1.000
_cell.length_c   1.000
_cell.angle_alpha   90.00
_cell.angle_beta   90.00
_cell.angle_gamma   90.00
#
_symmetry.space_group_name_H-M   'P 1'
#
loop_
_entity.id
_entity.type
_entity.pdbx_description
1 polymer ?
#
loop_
_entity_poly.entity_id
_entity_poly.type
_entity_poly.pdbx_seq_one_letter_code
_entity_poly.pdbx_strand_id
1 'polypeptide(L)'
;MINIKELRNMSGLTQAGFAAKYHIPLQTVKQWEAAKDTRSHRTPPEYVLRLLELAVLRDIEDHMVSLLTQKSKTTTKKSNKELLIVSKNIW
;
A
#
# COMPACT_ATOMS: atom_id res chain seq x y z
N MET A 1 -19.77 -1.09 6.12
CA MET A 1 -19.00 -1.11 4.86
C MET A 1 -17.97 -0.01 4.93
N ILE A 2 -16.73 -0.31 4.58
CA ILE A 2 -15.61 0.64 4.67
C ILE A 2 -15.86 1.82 3.72
N ASN A 3 -15.46 3.03 4.09
CA ASN A 3 -15.57 4.21 3.22
C ASN A 3 -14.24 4.53 2.51
N ILE A 4 -14.28 5.41 1.50
CA ILE A 4 -13.10 5.78 0.71
C ILE A 4 -11.97 6.36 1.58
N LYS A 5 -12.31 7.14 2.61
CA LYS A 5 -11.32 7.76 3.51
C LYS A 5 -10.58 6.70 4.33
N GLU A 6 -11.29 5.68 4.81
CA GLU A 6 -10.72 4.54 5.52
C GLU A 6 -9.80 3.72 4.63
N LEU A 7 -10.24 3.38 3.40
CA LEU A 7 -9.41 2.68 2.41
C LEU A 7 -8.13 3.45 2.07
N ARG A 8 -8.25 4.76 1.86
CA ARG A 8 -7.08 5.60 1.61
C ARG A 8 -6.13 5.59 2.80
N ASN A 9 -6.64 5.74 4.01
CA ASN A 9 -5.81 5.73 5.21
C ASN A 9 -5.07 4.40 5.39
N MET A 10 -5.70 3.26 5.07
CA MET A 10 -5.05 1.94 5.08
C MET A 10 -3.88 1.86 4.09
N SER A 11 -4.00 2.49 2.92
CA SER A 11 -2.91 2.55 1.94
C SER A 11 -1.73 3.45 2.35
N GLY A 12 -1.89 4.27 3.40
CA GLY A 12 -0.89 5.26 3.82
C GLY A 12 -0.71 6.46 2.87
N LEU A 13 -1.60 6.64 1.88
CA LEU A 13 -1.49 7.66 0.85
C LEU A 13 -2.23 8.96 1.21
N THR A 14 -1.71 10.07 0.70
CA THR A 14 -2.45 11.35 0.64
C THR A 14 -3.60 11.24 -0.38
N GLN A 15 -4.56 12.17 -0.35
CA GLN A 15 -5.66 12.19 -1.33
C GLN A 15 -5.14 12.25 -2.77
N ALA A 16 -4.10 13.06 -3.03
CA ALA A 16 -3.48 13.16 -4.35
C ALA A 16 -2.76 11.87 -4.75
N GLY A 17 -2.04 11.23 -3.82
CA GLY A 17 -1.37 9.96 -4.07
C GLY A 17 -2.35 8.83 -4.37
N PHE A 18 -3.45 8.75 -3.62
CA PHE A 18 -4.50 7.76 -3.82
C PHE A 18 -5.21 7.96 -5.16
N ALA A 19 -5.57 9.21 -5.48
CA ALA A 19 -6.15 9.59 -6.76
C ALA A 19 -5.24 9.18 -7.94
N ALA A 20 -3.95 9.49 -7.87
CA ALA A 20 -2.98 9.14 -8.89
C ALA A 20 -2.81 7.62 -9.04
N LYS A 21 -2.67 6.90 -7.92
CA LYS A 21 -2.42 5.45 -7.91
C LYS A 21 -3.57 4.66 -8.53
N TYR A 22 -4.81 5.00 -8.18
CA TYR A 22 -5.99 4.26 -8.65
C TYR A 22 -6.68 4.94 -9.85
N HIS A 23 -6.01 5.91 -10.48
CA HIS A 23 -6.52 6.63 -11.67
C HIS A 23 -7.90 7.25 -11.47
N ILE A 24 -8.13 7.83 -10.30
CA ILE A 24 -9.37 8.53 -9.94
C ILE A 24 -9.09 10.02 -9.98
N PRO A 25 -9.97 10.85 -10.57
CA PRO A 25 -9.81 12.30 -10.47
C PRO A 25 -9.74 12.73 -8.99
N LEU A 26 -8.77 13.57 -8.64
CA LEU A 26 -8.59 14.05 -7.26
C LEU A 26 -9.87 14.69 -6.70
N GLN A 27 -10.62 15.41 -7.53
CA GLN A 27 -11.88 16.00 -7.13
C GLN A 27 -12.91 14.96 -6.71
N THR A 28 -12.98 13.82 -7.40
CA THR A 28 -13.87 12.71 -7.07
C THR A 28 -13.52 12.11 -5.71
N VAL A 29 -12.23 11.87 -5.42
CA VAL A 29 -11.77 11.41 -4.10
C VAL A 29 -12.18 12.41 -3.01
N LYS A 30 -11.96 13.72 -3.24
CA LYS A 30 -12.37 14.77 -2.29
C LYS A 30 -13.88 14.77 -2.03
N GLN A 31 -14.69 14.59 -3.07
CA GLN A 31 -16.15 14.57 -2.96
C GLN A 31 -16.66 13.31 -2.24
N TRP A 32 -16.01 12.16 -2.44
CA TRP A 32 -16.34 10.92 -1.72
C TRP A 32 -15.92 10.95 -0.24
N GLU A 33 -14.84 11.66 0.09
CA GLU A 33 -14.38 11.83 1.47
C GLU A 33 -15.02 13.03 2.20
N ALA A 34 -15.75 13.89 1.49
CA ALA A 34 -16.42 15.05 2.09
C ALA A 34 -17.52 14.61 3.06
N ALA A 35 -17.75 15.40 4.12
CA ALA A 35 -18.79 15.12 5.10
C ALA A 35 -20.19 15.16 4.45
N LYS A 36 -21.09 14.27 4.89
CA LYS A 36 -22.39 14.00 4.23
C LYS A 36 -23.32 15.21 4.16
N ASP A 37 -23.16 16.14 5.08
CA ASP A 37 -23.90 17.40 5.20
C ASP A 37 -23.40 18.49 4.22
N THR A 38 -22.27 18.26 3.54
CA THR A 38 -21.72 19.23 2.58
C THR A 38 -22.30 19.07 1.17
N ARG A 39 -22.47 20.19 0.45
CA ARG A 39 -22.95 20.19 -0.95
C ARG A 39 -22.07 19.38 -1.90
N SER A 40 -20.78 19.28 -1.59
CA SER A 40 -19.79 18.54 -2.37
C SER A 40 -19.84 17.03 -2.15
N HIS A 41 -20.53 16.53 -1.13
CA HIS A 41 -20.56 15.10 -0.84
C HIS A 41 -21.15 14.31 -2.01
N ARG A 42 -20.46 13.24 -2.38
CA ARG A 42 -20.96 12.27 -3.34
C ARG A 42 -20.82 10.88 -2.73
N THR A 43 -21.85 10.06 -2.89
CA THR A 43 -21.77 8.65 -2.52
C THR A 43 -21.07 7.90 -3.65
N PRO A 44 -19.93 7.23 -3.38
CA PRO A 44 -19.30 6.39 -4.39
C PRO A 44 -20.24 5.24 -4.80
N PRO A 45 -20.24 4.82 -6.07
CA PRO A 45 -20.96 3.62 -6.46
C PRO A 45 -20.47 2.41 -5.66
N GLU A 46 -21.40 1.57 -5.23
CA GLU A 46 -21.13 0.39 -4.41
C GLU A 46 -20.04 -0.53 -5.00
N TYR A 47 -20.08 -0.77 -6.30
CA TYR A 47 -19.08 -1.60 -6.97
C TYR A 47 -17.68 -0.98 -6.96
N VAL A 48 -17.57 0.34 -6.97
CA VAL A 48 -16.27 1.04 -6.92
C VAL A 48 -15.62 0.84 -5.55
N LEU A 49 -16.41 0.90 -4.47
CA LEU A 49 -15.90 0.62 -3.13
C LEU A 49 -15.34 -0.79 -3.03
N ARG A 50 -16.08 -1.79 -3.53
CA ARG A 50 -15.63 -3.19 -3.53
C ARG A 50 -14.36 -3.41 -4.35
N LEU A 51 -14.27 -2.81 -5.54
CA LEU A 51 -13.08 -2.93 -6.39
C LEU A 51 -11.86 -2.22 -5.78
N LEU A 52 -12.04 -1.05 -5.18
CA LEU A 52 -10.96 -0.33 -4.52
C LEU A 52 -10.48 -1.03 -3.26
N GLU A 53 -11.37 -1.63 -2.48
CA GLU A 53 -11.00 -2.44 -1.32
C GLU A 53 -10.09 -3.61 -1.73
N LEU A 54 -10.48 -4.37 -2.75
CA LEU A 54 -9.67 -5.47 -3.27
C LEU A 54 -8.30 -4.98 -3.79
N ALA A 55 -8.28 -3.88 -4.55
CA ALA A 55 -7.04 -3.31 -5.09
C ALA A 55 -6.09 -2.84 -3.98
N VAL A 56 -6.61 -2.13 -2.98
CA VAL A 56 -5.82 -1.64 -1.84
C VAL A 56 -5.23 -2.81 -1.05
N LEU A 57 -6.04 -3.84 -0.76
CA LEU A 57 -5.58 -5.00 -0.01
C LEU A 57 -4.50 -5.77 -0.78
N ARG A 58 -4.68 -5.95 -2.09
CA ARG A 58 -3.68 -6.58 -2.96
C ARG A 58 -2.36 -5.82 -2.96
N ASP A 59 -2.41 -4.50 -3.06
CA ASP A 59 -1.21 -3.67 -3.04
C ASP A 59 -0.45 -3.77 -1.71
N ILE A 60 -1.19 -3.83 -0.60
CA ILE A 60 -0.60 -4.01 0.73
C ILE A 60 0.05 -5.39 0.82
N GLU A 61 -0.65 -6.44 0.38
CA GLU A 61 -0.13 -7.81 0.35
C GLU A 61 1.17 -7.90 -0.47
N ASP A 62 1.17 -7.35 -1.69
CA ASP A 62 2.33 -7.35 -2.58
C ASP A 62 3.50 -6.58 -1.96
N HIS A 63 3.22 -5.46 -1.26
CA HIS A 63 4.24 -4.75 -0.51
C HIS A 63 4.81 -5.60 0.64
N MET A 64 3.97 -6.27 1.43
CA MET A 64 4.43 -7.16 2.50
C MET A 64 5.26 -8.32 1.97
N VAL A 65 4.83 -8.98 0.89
CA VAL A 65 5.56 -10.08 0.25
C VAL A 65 6.91 -9.60 -0.27
N SER A 66 6.97 -8.40 -0.85
CA SER A 66 8.23 -7.76 -1.26
C SER A 66 9.17 -7.54 -0.07
N LEU A 67 8.66 -7.05 1.06
CA LEU A 67 9.47 -6.86 2.27
C LEU A 67 10.00 -8.20 2.82
N LEU A 68 9.17 -9.24 2.86
CA LEU A 68 9.56 -10.57 3.35
C LEU A 68 10.60 -11.24 2.45
N THR A 69 10.44 -11.15 1.13
CA THR A 69 11.37 -11.74 0.15
C THR A 69 12.72 -11.04 0.11
N GLN A 70 12.78 -9.73 0.38
CA GLN A 70 14.05 -9.00 0.48
C GLN A 70 14.81 -9.30 1.78
N LYS A 71 14.07 -9.50 2.88
CA LYS A 71 14.66 -9.79 4.19
C LYS A 71 15.42 -11.12 4.21
N SER A 72 14.98 -12.14 3.46
CA SER A 72 15.69 -13.42 3.37
C SER A 72 17.03 -13.32 2.62
N LYS A 73 17.13 -12.53 1.55
CA LYS A 73 18.36 -12.38 0.75
C LYS A 73 19.46 -11.60 1.50
N THR A 74 19.07 -10.64 2.32
CA THR A 74 20.01 -9.76 3.05
C THR A 74 20.64 -10.46 4.26
N THR A 75 19.89 -11.27 5.01
CA THR A 75 20.43 -12.10 6.10
C THR A 75 21.36 -13.21 5.59
N THR A 76 21.02 -13.89 4.48
CA THR A 76 21.90 -14.91 3.88
C THR A 76 23.21 -14.33 3.36
N LYS A 77 23.21 -13.12 2.78
CA LYS A 77 24.42 -12.48 2.25
C LYS A 77 25.40 -12.04 3.36
N LYS A 78 24.89 -11.60 4.52
CA LYS A 78 25.73 -11.23 5.67
C LYS A 78 26.43 -12.47 6.27
N SER A 79 25.67 -13.54 6.50
CA SER A 79 26.21 -14.81 7.01
C SER A 79 27.27 -15.42 6.07
N ASN A 80 27.04 -15.45 4.75
CA ASN A 80 28.05 -15.96 3.80
C ASN A 80 29.33 -15.12 3.76
N LYS A 81 29.24 -13.80 3.94
CA LYS A 81 30.43 -12.93 4.00
C LYS A 81 31.22 -13.18 5.29
N GLU A 82 30.55 -13.39 6.42
CA GLU A 82 31.17 -13.75 7.70
C GLU A 82 31.84 -15.13 7.62
N LEU A 83 31.18 -16.13 7.02
CA LEU A 83 31.75 -17.47 6.79
C LEU A 83 32.99 -17.43 5.89
N LEU A 84 32.98 -16.60 4.84
CA LEU A 84 34.14 -16.39 3.96
C LEU A 84 35.32 -15.71 4.68
N ILE A 85 35.05 -14.80 5.63
CA ILE A 85 36.11 -14.17 6.44
C ILE A 85 36.70 -15.19 7.41
N VAL A 86 35.85 -15.98 8.08
CA VAL A 86 36.30 -17.03 9.01
C VAL A 86 37.11 -18.10 8.27
N SER A 87 36.65 -18.56 7.10
CA SER A 87 37.37 -19.54 6.28
C SER A 87 38.76 -19.05 5.83
N LYS A 88 38.92 -17.74 5.58
CA LYS A 88 40.21 -17.15 5.17
C LYS A 88 41.20 -16.97 6.31
N ASN A 89 40.74 -17.06 7.56
CA ASN A 89 41.57 -16.93 8.76
C ASN A 89 41.97 -18.29 9.37
N ILE A 90 41.54 -19.41 8.76
CA ILE A 90 41.79 -20.78 9.23
C ILE A 90 42.97 -21.45 8.49
N TRP A 91 43.52 -20.78 7.47
CA TRP A 91 44.78 -21.13 6.79
C TRP A 91 45.72 -19.93 6.83
#